data_AF-A0A7M2AHB1-F1
#
_entry.id   AF-A0A7M2AHB1-F1
#
_cell.length_a   1.000
_cell.length_b   1.000
_cell.length_c   1.000
_cell.angle_alpha   90.00
_cell.angle_beta   90.00
_cell.angle_gamma   90.00
#
_symmetry.space_group_name_H-M   'P 1'
#
loop_
_entity.id
_entity.type
_entity.pdbx_description
1 polymer ?
#
loop_
_entity_poly.entity_id
_entity_poly.type
_entity_poly.pdbx_seq_one_letter_code
_entity_poly.pdbx_strand_id
1 'polypeptide(L)'
;MNYEILYDGAFAMLKIHLQRGERFKAESGAMVSMTPTVDLKGSAEGGMFGGIGRMLSGEKFFFQELTAAGGSAEILLSPSSMGDVEAIELDGSYSLYVQKDGFLAGTEGIQVNTKMQNLKKGLFSGEGFFIIEISGRGTVFLSSYGAIHAIHLTAGEEVIVDNAHLVAWPNYMDYRIEKASQGWLSSVTSGEGLVCRFRGEGIVLIQSRNPQGFGQWVKQFIPSR
;
A
#
# COMPACT_ATOMS: atom_id res chain seq x y z
N MET A 1 -14.52 -16.34 4.79
CA MET A 1 -13.53 -16.12 3.73
C MET A 1 -12.25 -16.87 4.06
N ASN A 2 -11.67 -17.58 3.10
CA ASN A 2 -10.34 -18.20 3.21
C ASN A 2 -9.43 -17.61 2.13
N TYR A 3 -8.12 -17.58 2.39
CA TYR A 3 -7.15 -17.09 1.41
C TYR A 3 -5.88 -17.95 1.41
N GLU A 4 -5.12 -17.82 0.32
CA GLU A 4 -3.80 -18.43 0.14
C GLU A 4 -2.91 -17.42 -0.60
N ILE A 5 -1.69 -17.21 -0.10
CA ILE A 5 -0.65 -16.45 -0.82
C ILE A 5 0.16 -17.47 -1.62
N LEU A 6 0.03 -17.40 -2.94
CA LEU A 6 0.75 -18.21 -3.89
C LEU A 6 2.05 -17.52 -4.30
N TYR A 7 3.07 -18.32 -4.62
CA TYR A 7 4.33 -17.83 -5.20
C TYR A 7 5.01 -16.72 -4.38
N ASP A 8 4.93 -16.87 -3.05
CA ASP A 8 5.54 -15.99 -2.04
C ASP A 8 6.94 -15.48 -2.46
N GLY A 9 7.21 -14.19 -2.20
CA GLY A 9 8.43 -13.51 -2.59
C GLY A 9 8.25 -12.53 -3.76
N ALA A 10 8.90 -12.78 -4.91
CA ALA A 10 9.06 -11.74 -5.95
C ALA A 10 7.86 -11.55 -6.88
N PHE A 11 6.93 -12.50 -6.92
CA PHE A 11 5.78 -12.53 -7.83
C PHE A 11 4.55 -13.12 -7.14
N ALA A 12 4.31 -12.67 -5.90
CA ALA A 12 3.25 -13.21 -5.08
C ALA A 12 1.87 -12.94 -5.70
N MET A 13 0.96 -13.90 -5.54
CA MET A 13 -0.42 -13.84 -6.01
C MET A 13 -1.35 -14.24 -4.88
N LEU A 14 -2.44 -13.49 -4.71
CA LEU A 14 -3.43 -13.77 -3.68
C LEU A 14 -4.59 -14.57 -4.28
N LYS A 15 -4.83 -15.77 -3.74
CA LYS A 15 -6.04 -16.55 -4.00
C LYS A 15 -7.03 -16.35 -2.86
N ILE A 16 -8.28 -16.05 -3.21
CA ILE A 16 -9.36 -15.81 -2.26
C ILE A 16 -10.50 -16.78 -2.57
N HIS A 17 -11.00 -17.42 -1.52
CA HIS A 17 -12.21 -18.22 -1.56
C HIS A 17 -13.31 -17.54 -0.76
N LEU A 18 -14.42 -17.27 -1.44
CA LEU A 18 -15.61 -16.66 -0.87
C LEU A 18 -16.76 -17.67 -0.81
N GLN A 19 -17.47 -17.68 0.30
CA GLN A 19 -18.79 -18.30 0.41
C GLN A 19 -19.85 -17.39 -0.20
N ARG A 20 -21.00 -17.97 -0.56
CA ARG A 20 -22.12 -17.20 -1.13
C ARG A 20 -22.49 -16.03 -0.22
N GLY A 21 -22.53 -14.84 -0.78
CA GLY A 21 -22.85 -13.59 -0.08
C GLY A 21 -21.66 -12.90 0.57
N GLU A 22 -20.49 -13.56 0.69
CA GLU A 22 -19.27 -12.88 1.13
C GLU A 22 -18.78 -11.91 0.05
N ARG A 23 -18.16 -10.82 0.51
CA ARG A 23 -17.57 -9.80 -0.34
C ARG A 23 -16.25 -9.31 0.21
N PHE A 24 -15.45 -8.76 -0.68
CA PHE A 24 -14.18 -8.13 -0.32
C PHE A 24 -13.83 -7.01 -1.31
N LYS A 25 -12.87 -6.18 -0.91
CA LYS A 25 -12.37 -5.05 -1.68
C LYS A 25 -10.99 -5.38 -2.24
N ALA A 26 -10.72 -5.01 -3.48
CA ALA A 26 -9.40 -5.10 -4.09
C ALA A 26 -9.01 -3.81 -4.79
N GLU A 27 -7.71 -3.59 -4.96
CA GLU A 27 -7.14 -2.63 -5.90
C GLU A 27 -7.70 -2.90 -7.31
N SER A 28 -8.11 -1.83 -7.99
CA SER A 28 -8.59 -1.94 -9.37
C SER A 28 -7.46 -2.36 -10.31
N GLY A 29 -7.73 -3.35 -11.17
CA GLY A 29 -6.74 -3.90 -12.08
C GLY A 29 -5.90 -5.05 -11.51
N ALA A 30 -6.00 -5.34 -10.21
CA ALA A 30 -5.31 -6.48 -9.61
C ALA A 30 -5.92 -7.84 -9.96
N MET A 31 -7.16 -7.89 -10.49
CA MET A 31 -7.83 -9.15 -10.78
C MET A 31 -7.19 -9.90 -11.96
N VAL A 32 -6.77 -11.14 -11.71
CA VAL A 32 -6.24 -12.07 -12.70
C VAL A 32 -7.35 -12.99 -13.23
N SER A 33 -8.12 -13.59 -12.33
CA SER A 33 -9.26 -14.45 -12.69
C SER A 33 -10.33 -14.46 -11.61
N MET A 34 -11.55 -14.83 -11.98
CA MET A 34 -12.66 -15.07 -11.05
C MET A 34 -13.58 -16.16 -11.59
N THR A 35 -14.25 -16.88 -10.70
CA THR A 35 -15.36 -17.76 -11.08
C THR A 35 -16.58 -16.96 -11.56
N PRO A 36 -17.45 -17.51 -12.45
CA PRO A 36 -18.62 -16.79 -12.98
C PRO A 36 -19.69 -16.38 -11.95
N THR A 37 -19.58 -16.87 -10.72
CA THR A 37 -20.48 -16.57 -9.59
C THR A 37 -20.21 -15.21 -8.93
N VAL A 38 -19.13 -14.52 -9.34
CA VAL A 38 -18.73 -13.23 -8.78
C VAL A 38 -19.45 -12.08 -9.49
N ASP A 39 -20.09 -11.23 -8.70
CA ASP A 39 -20.56 -9.90 -9.11
C ASP A 39 -19.45 -8.89 -8.81
N LEU A 40 -18.94 -8.23 -9.84
CA LEU A 40 -17.84 -7.26 -9.77
C LEU A 40 -18.39 -5.86 -9.98
N LYS A 41 -18.18 -4.99 -8.99
CA LYS A 41 -18.60 -3.58 -9.04
C LYS A 41 -17.40 -2.67 -8.82
N GLY A 42 -17.18 -1.75 -9.76
CA GLY A 42 -16.28 -0.62 -9.51
C GLY A 42 -16.86 0.25 -8.40
N SER A 43 -16.09 0.50 -7.35
CA SER A 43 -16.50 1.36 -6.24
C SER A 43 -15.69 2.64 -6.24
N ALA A 44 -16.37 3.76 -6.48
CA ALA A 44 -15.89 5.06 -6.04
C ALA A 44 -16.41 5.28 -4.62
N GLU A 45 -15.74 4.72 -3.61
CA GLU A 45 -16.08 4.99 -2.22
C GLU A 45 -16.05 6.51 -1.98
N GLY A 46 -17.19 7.10 -1.59
CA GLY A 46 -17.37 8.56 -1.46
C GLY A 46 -18.39 9.18 -2.44
N GLY A 47 -19.05 8.38 -3.29
CA GLY A 47 -20.10 8.85 -4.21
C GLY A 47 -19.55 9.65 -5.40
N MET A 48 -20.45 10.18 -6.24
CA MET A 48 -20.09 10.91 -7.46
C MET A 48 -19.16 12.12 -7.19
N PHE A 49 -19.25 12.74 -6.01
CA PHE A 49 -18.37 13.84 -5.60
C PHE A 49 -17.03 13.37 -5.02
N GLY A 50 -16.98 12.25 -4.28
CA GLY A 50 -15.73 11.68 -3.77
C GLY A 50 -14.84 11.11 -4.89
N GLY A 51 -15.45 10.55 -5.94
CA GLY A 51 -14.73 10.09 -7.14
C GLY A 51 -14.11 11.23 -7.95
N ILE A 52 -14.81 12.37 -8.09
CA ILE A 52 -14.32 13.56 -8.80
C ILE A 52 -13.17 14.23 -8.02
N GLY A 53 -13.25 14.29 -6.69
CA GLY A 53 -12.16 14.82 -5.85
C GLY A 53 -10.84 14.06 -6.00
N ARG A 54 -10.90 12.73 -6.14
CA ARG A 54 -9.73 11.86 -6.41
C ARG A 54 -9.23 11.96 -7.86
N MET A 55 -10.13 12.14 -8.82
CA MET A 55 -9.75 12.39 -10.22
C MET A 55 -9.00 13.73 -10.37
N LEU A 56 -9.39 14.75 -9.60
CA LEU A 56 -8.74 16.06 -9.58
C LEU A 56 -7.41 16.09 -8.80
N SER A 57 -7.15 15.13 -7.89
CA SER A 57 -5.82 14.96 -7.27
C SER A 57 -4.80 14.28 -8.18
N GLY A 58 -5.23 13.78 -9.36
CA GLY A 58 -4.37 13.07 -10.31
C GLY A 58 -4.09 11.60 -9.92
N GLU A 59 -4.83 11.05 -8.97
CA GLU A 59 -4.49 9.77 -8.33
C GLU A 59 -5.44 8.64 -8.73
N LYS A 60 -4.87 7.47 -9.04
CA LYS A 60 -5.57 6.25 -9.48
C LYS A 60 -6.13 5.41 -8.32
N PHE A 61 -6.68 6.04 -7.28
CA PHE A 61 -7.28 5.29 -6.16
C PHE A 61 -8.68 4.79 -6.50
N PHE A 62 -8.74 3.71 -7.27
CA PHE A 62 -9.96 2.99 -7.59
C PHE A 62 -9.95 1.63 -6.91
N PHE A 63 -11.02 1.31 -6.19
CA PHE A 63 -11.23 -0.02 -5.64
C PHE A 63 -12.36 -0.70 -6.40
N GLN A 64 -12.29 -2.02 -6.43
CA GLN A 64 -13.37 -2.88 -6.89
C GLN A 64 -13.90 -3.67 -5.70
N GLU A 65 -15.23 -3.81 -5.64
CA GLU A 65 -15.91 -4.69 -4.71
C GLU A 65 -16.31 -5.94 -5.47
N LEU A 66 -15.88 -7.11 -4.96
CA LEU A 66 -16.17 -8.40 -5.55
C LEU A 66 -17.03 -9.18 -4.56
N THR A 67 -18.21 -9.61 -5.00
CA THR A 67 -19.20 -10.31 -4.18
C THR A 67 -19.52 -11.67 -4.77
N ALA A 68 -19.50 -12.72 -3.96
CA ALA A 68 -19.88 -14.07 -4.36
C ALA A 68 -21.41 -14.22 -4.43
N ALA A 69 -22.05 -13.59 -5.42
CA ALA A 69 -23.51 -13.49 -5.53
C ALA A 69 -24.17 -14.80 -6.03
N GLY A 70 -23.53 -15.49 -6.97
CA GLY A 70 -24.06 -16.68 -7.65
C GLY A 70 -23.80 -18.00 -6.92
N GLY A 71 -23.03 -18.01 -5.84
CA GLY A 71 -22.55 -19.22 -5.16
C GLY A 71 -21.19 -18.99 -4.53
N SER A 72 -20.50 -20.06 -4.11
CA SER A 72 -19.09 -19.96 -3.73
C SER A 72 -18.26 -19.45 -4.91
N ALA A 73 -17.17 -18.75 -4.60
CA ALA A 73 -16.30 -18.17 -5.61
C ALA A 73 -14.81 -18.38 -5.28
N GLU A 74 -14.02 -18.46 -6.34
CA GLU A 74 -12.56 -18.37 -6.29
C GLU A 74 -12.12 -17.17 -7.13
N ILE A 75 -11.17 -16.40 -6.60
CA ILE A 75 -10.66 -15.18 -7.21
C ILE A 75 -9.14 -15.18 -7.06
N LEU A 76 -8.43 -14.86 -8.14
CA LEU A 76 -6.99 -14.65 -8.15
C LEU A 76 -6.68 -13.17 -8.36
N LEU A 77 -5.82 -12.61 -7.50
CA LEU A 77 -5.33 -11.25 -7.59
C LEU A 77 -3.81 -11.22 -7.66
N SER A 78 -3.27 -10.34 -8.50
CA SER A 78 -1.83 -10.05 -8.57
C SER A 78 -1.63 -8.56 -8.29
N PRO A 79 -0.68 -8.18 -7.42
CA PRO A 79 -0.24 -6.80 -7.31
C PRO A 79 0.22 -6.25 -8.67
N SER A 80 0.11 -4.93 -8.82
CA SER A 80 0.67 -4.23 -9.98
C SER A 80 2.20 -4.13 -9.94
N SER A 81 2.76 -4.17 -8.73
CA SER A 81 4.20 -4.24 -8.46
C SER A 81 4.73 -5.66 -8.52
N MET A 82 6.00 -5.81 -8.91
CA MET A 82 6.74 -7.07 -8.75
C MET A 82 7.22 -7.16 -7.30
N GLY A 83 6.60 -7.99 -6.50
CA GLY A 83 7.00 -8.19 -5.12
C GLY A 83 6.04 -9.08 -4.37
N ASP A 84 5.97 -8.81 -3.08
CA ASP A 84 5.40 -9.70 -2.10
C ASP A 84 3.96 -9.35 -1.76
N VAL A 85 3.28 -10.27 -1.06
CA VAL A 85 1.97 -10.04 -0.46
C VAL A 85 2.00 -10.48 0.99
N GLU A 86 1.65 -9.57 1.91
CA GLU A 86 1.56 -9.85 3.35
C GLU A 86 0.11 -9.71 3.83
N ALA A 87 -0.38 -10.69 4.60
CA ALA A 87 -1.70 -10.62 5.22
C ALA A 87 -1.58 -10.12 6.67
N ILE A 88 -2.30 -9.05 7.00
CA ILE A 88 -2.32 -8.46 8.34
C ILE A 88 -3.74 -8.50 8.88
N GLU A 89 -3.89 -9.09 10.06
CA GLU A 89 -5.16 -9.08 10.80
C GLU A 89 -5.29 -7.81 11.63
N LEU A 90 -6.34 -7.04 11.39
CA LEU A 90 -6.73 -5.90 12.22
C LEU A 90 -7.89 -6.31 13.13
N ASP A 91 -7.75 -6.04 14.42
CA ASP A 91 -8.80 -6.29 15.42
C ASP A 91 -9.70 -5.06 15.68
N GLY A 92 -9.33 -3.91 15.12
CA GLY A 92 -9.99 -2.62 15.31
C GLY A 92 -9.42 -1.75 16.44
N SER A 93 -8.37 -2.20 17.13
CA SER A 93 -7.71 -1.43 18.20
C SER A 93 -6.81 -0.30 17.69
N TYR A 94 -6.31 -0.42 16.45
CA TYR A 94 -5.49 0.59 15.79
C TYR A 94 -5.77 0.63 14.28
N SER A 95 -5.30 1.70 13.63
CA SER A 95 -5.30 1.81 12.16
C SER A 95 -3.89 1.58 11.64
N LEU A 96 -3.76 1.03 10.44
CA LEU A 96 -2.49 0.90 9.75
C LEU A 96 -2.31 2.08 8.78
N TYR A 97 -1.19 2.78 8.87
CA TYR A 97 -0.73 3.66 7.81
C TYR A 97 0.00 2.84 6.77
N VAL A 98 -0.38 3.02 5.50
CA VAL A 98 0.16 2.27 4.36
C VAL A 98 0.55 3.26 3.27
N GLN A 99 1.71 3.04 2.63
CA GLN A 99 2.09 3.82 1.46
C GLN A 99 1.05 3.62 0.35
N LYS A 100 0.88 4.63 -0.50
CA LYS A 100 -0.15 4.70 -1.55
C LYS A 100 -0.31 3.40 -2.38
N ASP A 101 0.80 2.75 -2.75
CA ASP A 101 0.82 1.55 -3.62
C ASP A 101 0.90 0.23 -2.81
N GLY A 102 0.76 0.30 -1.48
CA GLY A 102 0.94 -0.84 -0.59
C GLY A 102 -0.33 -1.63 -0.28
N PHE A 103 -1.52 -1.20 -0.73
CA PHE A 103 -2.76 -1.92 -0.51
C PHE A 103 -3.15 -2.76 -1.72
N LEU A 104 -3.33 -4.07 -1.52
CA LEU A 104 -3.82 -5.00 -2.54
C LEU A 104 -5.31 -5.29 -2.37
N ALA A 105 -5.72 -5.69 -1.17
CA ALA A 105 -7.10 -6.13 -0.89
C ALA A 105 -7.44 -6.04 0.59
N GLY A 106 -8.73 -6.13 0.91
CA GLY A 106 -9.21 -6.17 2.30
C GLY A 106 -10.59 -6.80 2.41
N THR A 107 -10.83 -7.45 3.54
CA THR A 107 -12.16 -7.97 3.91
C THR A 107 -13.20 -6.87 4.05
N GLU A 108 -14.49 -7.22 4.08
CA GLU A 108 -15.61 -6.27 4.19
C GLU A 108 -15.48 -5.29 5.38
N GLY A 109 -14.90 -5.71 6.51
CA GLY A 109 -14.73 -4.85 7.68
C GLY A 109 -13.59 -3.83 7.56
N ILE A 110 -12.83 -3.84 6.46
CA ILE A 110 -11.69 -2.95 6.22
C ILE A 110 -12.11 -1.68 5.48
N GLN A 111 -11.79 -0.54 6.08
CA GLN A 111 -11.99 0.78 5.53
C GLN A 111 -10.66 1.39 5.09
N VAL A 112 -10.63 1.97 3.89
CA VAL A 112 -9.43 2.61 3.33
C VAL A 112 -9.72 4.08 3.12
N ASN A 113 -9.05 4.93 3.89
CA ASN A 113 -9.21 6.37 3.84
C ASN A 113 -7.94 7.02 3.30
N THR A 114 -8.10 7.89 2.31
CA THR A 114 -6.99 8.73 1.82
C THR A 114 -6.58 9.69 2.92
N LYS A 115 -5.32 9.61 3.36
CA LYS A 115 -4.72 10.58 4.26
C LYS A 115 -3.63 11.34 3.52
N MET A 116 -4.03 12.40 2.83
CA MET A 116 -3.06 13.36 2.32
C MET A 116 -2.43 14.06 3.53
N GLN A 117 -1.19 13.69 3.87
CA GLN A 117 -0.44 14.51 4.81
C GLN A 117 -0.23 15.86 4.14
N ASN A 118 -0.89 16.87 4.69
CA ASN A 118 -0.76 18.26 4.29
C ASN A 118 0.69 18.69 4.43
N LEU A 119 1.45 18.41 3.38
CA LEU A 119 2.76 18.94 3.08
C LEU A 119 2.59 20.42 2.78
N LYS A 120 2.25 21.23 3.78
CA LYS A 120 2.40 22.69 3.74
C LYS A 120 3.86 23.11 3.45
N LYS A 121 4.80 22.15 3.25
CA LYS A 121 6.22 22.34 2.92
C LYS A 121 6.81 21.30 1.93
N GLY A 122 6.01 20.50 1.21
CA GLY A 122 6.51 19.33 0.46
C GLY A 122 6.64 19.44 -1.06
N LEU A 123 6.66 20.64 -1.63
CA LEU A 123 6.89 20.85 -3.06
C LEU A 123 8.34 20.60 -3.52
N PHE A 124 9.09 19.70 -2.87
CA PHE A 124 10.52 19.50 -3.16
C PHE A 124 10.88 18.16 -3.80
N SER A 125 9.94 17.22 -3.97
CA SER A 125 10.21 15.89 -4.55
C SER A 125 9.42 15.58 -5.83
N GLY A 126 8.49 16.44 -6.26
CA GLY A 126 7.66 16.20 -7.46
C GLY A 126 6.59 15.10 -7.30
N GLU A 127 6.76 14.17 -6.36
CA GLU A 127 5.72 13.26 -5.85
C GLU A 127 5.51 13.56 -4.36
N GLY A 128 4.29 13.91 -3.96
CA GLY A 128 3.93 14.11 -2.56
C GLY A 128 4.06 12.82 -1.76
N PHE A 129 4.33 12.93 -0.45
CA PHE A 129 4.24 11.77 0.43
C PHE A 129 2.78 11.44 0.71
N PHE A 130 2.31 10.39 0.07
CA PHE A 130 0.93 9.96 0.15
C PHE A 130 0.81 8.67 0.95
N ILE A 131 -0.02 8.74 1.99
CA ILE A 131 -0.35 7.62 2.87
C ILE A 131 -1.86 7.41 2.79
N ILE A 132 -2.28 6.15 2.87
CA ILE A 132 -3.64 5.77 3.19
C ILE A 132 -3.71 5.27 4.63
N GLU A 133 -4.82 5.54 5.29
CA GLU A 133 -5.15 4.98 6.59
C GLU A 133 -6.13 3.82 6.39
N ILE A 134 -5.72 2.64 6.84
CA ILE A 134 -6.52 1.43 6.84
C ILE A 134 -7.01 1.15 8.25
N SER A 135 -8.31 1.02 8.44
CA SER A 135 -8.92 0.83 9.75
C SER A 135 -10.05 -0.19 9.70
N GLY A 136 -10.56 -0.58 10.87
CA GLY A 136 -11.64 -1.56 11.01
C GLY A 136 -11.14 -2.91 11.47
N ARG A 137 -11.93 -3.96 11.23
CA ARG A 137 -11.67 -5.31 11.72
C ARG A 137 -11.72 -6.32 10.59
N GLY A 138 -10.68 -7.14 10.49
CA GLY A 138 -10.52 -8.22 9.52
C GLY A 138 -9.13 -8.21 8.88
N THR A 139 -8.96 -9.02 7.84
CA THR A 139 -7.69 -9.13 7.12
C THR A 139 -7.54 -8.03 6.07
N VAL A 140 -6.38 -7.38 6.07
CA VAL A 140 -5.88 -6.55 4.96
C VAL A 140 -4.70 -7.26 4.30
N PHE A 141 -4.64 -7.21 2.99
CA PHE A 141 -3.54 -7.73 2.19
C PHE A 141 -2.73 -6.55 1.65
N LEU A 142 -1.48 -6.48 2.07
CA LEU A 142 -0.53 -5.50 1.59
C LEU A 142 0.30 -6.08 0.46
N SER A 143 0.80 -5.20 -0.41
CA SER A 143 1.77 -5.55 -1.44
C SER A 143 2.98 -4.63 -1.39
N SER A 144 4.08 -5.08 -1.99
CA SER A 144 5.33 -4.31 -2.06
C SER A 144 5.97 -4.39 -3.44
N TYR A 145 6.98 -3.54 -3.68
CA TYR A 145 7.97 -3.75 -4.72
C TYR A 145 9.21 -4.43 -4.11
N GLY A 146 9.46 -5.68 -4.49
CA GLY A 146 10.40 -6.56 -3.81
C GLY A 146 9.80 -7.23 -2.56
N ALA A 147 10.67 -7.81 -1.72
CA ALA A 147 10.27 -8.54 -0.52
C ALA A 147 9.87 -7.59 0.63
N ILE A 148 8.97 -8.04 1.51
CA ILE A 148 8.60 -7.32 2.73
C ILE A 148 9.55 -7.72 3.87
N HIS A 149 10.01 -6.73 4.64
CA HIS A 149 10.80 -6.95 5.84
C HIS A 149 10.21 -6.18 7.03
N ALA A 150 10.05 -6.84 8.16
CA ALA A 150 9.53 -6.26 9.38
C ALA A 150 10.67 -5.77 10.28
N ILE A 151 10.67 -4.48 10.58
CA ILE A 151 11.54 -3.88 11.60
C ILE A 151 10.72 -3.77 12.88
N HIS A 152 11.07 -4.59 13.87
CA HIS A 152 10.46 -4.56 15.20
C HIS A 152 11.18 -3.54 16.08
N LEU A 153 10.43 -2.61 16.66
CA LEU A 153 10.92 -1.66 17.65
C LEU A 153 10.27 -1.94 18.99
N THR A 154 11.06 -1.87 20.05
CA THR A 154 10.63 -1.89 21.44
C THR A 154 10.58 -0.47 22.01
N ALA A 155 10.05 -0.33 23.23
CA ALA A 155 9.92 0.98 23.87
C ALA A 155 11.27 1.71 23.99
N GLY A 156 11.35 2.90 23.38
CA GLY A 156 12.54 3.76 23.39
C GLY A 156 13.48 3.57 22.20
N GLU A 157 13.28 2.55 21.37
CA GLU A 157 14.05 2.37 20.14
C GLU A 157 13.59 3.34 19.04
N GLU A 158 14.51 3.61 18.12
CA GLU A 158 14.28 4.43 16.93
C GLU A 158 14.85 3.75 15.69
N VAL A 159 14.23 3.99 14.54
CA VAL A 159 14.78 3.63 13.23
C VAL A 159 14.50 4.75 12.24
N ILE A 160 15.44 4.96 11.31
CA ILE A 160 15.30 5.88 10.19
C ILE A 160 15.20 5.05 8.93
N VAL A 161 14.16 5.27 8.14
CA VAL A 161 13.87 4.52 6.93
C VAL A 161 13.72 5.49 5.76
N ASP A 162 14.32 5.16 4.61
CA ASP A 162 14.04 5.87 3.37
C ASP A 162 12.56 5.76 3.03
N ASN A 163 11.96 6.91 2.75
CA ASN A 163 10.57 7.05 2.37
C ASN A 163 10.14 6.14 1.20
N ALA A 164 11.03 5.88 0.24
CA ALA A 164 10.73 5.05 -0.92
C ALA A 164 10.70 3.53 -0.60
N HIS A 165 11.12 3.16 0.61
CA HIS A 165 11.15 1.79 1.09
C HIS A 165 10.06 1.48 2.12
N LEU A 166 9.20 2.44 2.47
CA LEU A 166 8.11 2.21 3.43
C LEU A 166 6.93 1.48 2.80
N VAL A 167 6.41 0.46 3.49
CA VAL A 167 5.16 -0.23 3.11
C VAL A 167 4.05 0.16 4.09
N ALA A 168 4.22 -0.14 5.38
CA ALA A 168 3.18 0.11 6.37
C ALA A 168 3.70 0.19 7.81
N TRP A 169 2.96 0.87 8.69
CA TRP A 169 3.23 0.96 10.12
C TRP A 169 1.94 1.33 10.90
N PRO A 170 1.80 0.94 12.18
CA PRO A 170 0.66 1.32 13.00
C PRO A 170 0.54 2.83 13.23
N ASN A 171 -0.68 3.34 13.28
CA ASN A 171 -0.98 4.77 13.47
C ASN A 171 -0.59 5.33 14.84
N TYR A 172 -0.36 4.48 15.83
CA TYR A 172 0.07 4.88 17.17
C TYR A 172 1.57 5.14 17.26
N MET A 173 2.37 4.70 16.30
CA MET A 173 3.81 4.93 16.32
C MET A 173 4.12 6.41 16.08
N ASP A 174 5.04 6.97 16.87
CA ASP A 174 5.55 8.31 16.63
C ASP A 174 6.47 8.28 15.41
N TYR A 175 6.19 9.14 14.43
CA TYR A 175 7.05 9.27 13.25
C TYR A 175 7.11 10.70 12.73
N ARG A 176 8.26 11.05 12.16
CA ARG A 176 8.49 12.34 11.51
C ARG A 176 9.24 12.19 10.20
N ILE A 177 8.83 12.98 9.21
CA ILE A 177 9.55 13.12 7.94
C ILE A 177 10.64 14.16 8.14
N GLU A 178 11.88 13.80 7.87
CA GLU A 178 13.04 14.67 7.93
C GLU A 178 13.89 14.54 6.66
N LYS A 179 14.77 15.52 6.41
CA LYS A 179 15.77 15.38 5.34
C LYS A 179 16.83 14.39 5.80
N ALA A 180 17.26 13.50 4.91
CA ALA A 180 18.31 12.52 5.22
C ALA A 180 19.63 13.17 5.69
N SER A 181 19.88 14.41 5.25
CA SER A 181 21.09 15.16 5.58
C SER A 181 20.81 16.64 5.82
N GLN A 182 21.66 17.27 6.64
CA GLN A 182 21.66 18.72 6.81
C GLN A 182 22.35 19.38 5.60
N GLY A 183 21.58 20.07 4.78
CA GLY A 183 22.06 20.81 3.60
C GLY A 183 21.43 20.33 2.29
N TRP A 184 21.19 21.25 1.35
CA TRP A 184 20.61 20.90 0.04
C TRP A 184 21.62 20.17 -0.88
N LEU A 185 22.92 20.44 -0.70
CA LEU A 185 24.00 19.78 -1.45
C LEU A 185 24.22 18.33 -0.99
N SER A 186 24.07 18.04 0.31
CA SER A 186 24.30 16.72 0.89
C SER A 186 23.19 15.72 0.57
N SER A 187 21.95 16.17 0.36
CA SER A 187 20.85 15.29 -0.09
C SER A 187 21.06 14.85 -1.55
N VAL A 188 21.64 15.71 -2.39
CA VAL A 188 21.96 15.38 -3.79
C VAL A 188 23.14 14.42 -3.87
N THR A 189 24.17 14.59 -3.04
CA THR A 189 25.36 13.71 -3.07
C THR A 189 25.15 12.37 -2.37
N SER A 190 24.25 12.29 -1.38
CA SER A 190 23.89 11.02 -0.75
C SER A 190 22.94 10.17 -1.60
N GLY A 191 22.21 10.79 -2.53
CA GLY A 191 21.13 10.13 -3.27
C GLY A 191 19.85 9.93 -2.44
N GLU A 192 19.90 10.25 -1.15
CA GLU A 192 18.82 10.09 -0.19
C GLU A 192 18.07 11.42 0.00
N GLY A 193 16.76 11.41 -0.23
CA GLY A 193 15.91 12.59 -0.15
C GLY A 193 15.31 12.80 1.24
N LEU A 194 14.04 12.43 1.36
CA LEU A 194 13.30 12.46 2.62
C LEU A 194 13.32 11.08 3.26
N VAL A 195 13.49 11.05 4.58
CA VAL A 195 13.44 9.84 5.40
C VAL A 195 12.33 9.97 6.44
N CYS A 196 11.80 8.85 6.90
CA CYS A 196 10.93 8.80 8.07
C CYS A 196 11.71 8.24 9.26
N ARG A 197 11.74 8.99 10.35
CA ARG A 197 12.21 8.50 11.64
C ARG A 197 11.02 8.03 12.45
N PHE A 198 11.07 6.78 12.91
CA PHE A 198 10.10 6.16 13.80
C PHE A 198 10.68 6.04 15.20
N ARG A 199 9.82 6.17 16.21
CA ARG A 199 10.18 5.99 17.62
C ARG A 199 9.09 5.26 18.39
N GLY A 200 9.52 4.39 19.29
CA GLY A 200 8.65 3.68 20.22
C GLY A 200 8.26 2.29 19.72
N GLU A 201 7.50 1.59 20.56
CA GLU A 201 7.10 0.21 20.31
C GLU A 201 6.21 0.10 19.07
N GLY A 202 6.48 -0.89 18.22
CA GLY A 202 5.68 -1.17 17.03
C GLY A 202 6.48 -1.87 15.93
N ILE A 203 5.84 -2.06 14.78
CA ILE A 203 6.44 -2.74 13.63
C ILE A 203 6.36 -1.81 12.43
N VAL A 204 7.50 -1.57 11.78
CA VAL A 204 7.59 -0.86 10.50
C VAL A 204 7.88 -1.88 9.42
N LEU A 205 6.93 -2.04 8.49
CA LEU A 205 7.09 -2.87 7.31
C LEU A 205 7.74 -2.07 6.19
N ILE A 206 8.84 -2.59 5.67
CA ILE A 206 9.60 -2.01 4.58
C ILE A 206 9.68 -2.96 3.39
N GLN A 207 9.99 -2.43 2.22
CA GLN A 207 10.21 -3.19 1.00
C GLN A 207 11.67 -3.19 0.57
N SER A 208 12.15 -4.28 -0.03
CA SER A 208 13.57 -4.41 -0.40
C SER A 208 13.98 -3.65 -1.66
N ARG A 209 13.03 -3.10 -2.42
CA ARG A 209 13.29 -2.38 -3.67
C ARG A 209 12.59 -1.03 -3.71
N ASN A 210 13.23 -0.08 -4.39
CA ASN A 210 12.71 1.27 -4.60
C ASN A 210 12.19 1.41 -6.04
N PRO A 211 10.89 1.66 -6.26
CA PRO A 211 10.31 1.83 -7.60
C PRO A 211 10.95 2.99 -8.39
N GLN A 212 11.23 4.12 -7.74
CA GLN A 212 11.89 5.27 -8.36
C GLN A 212 13.32 4.92 -8.78
N GLY A 213 14.07 4.22 -7.92
CA GLY A 213 15.41 3.73 -8.23
C GLY A 213 15.43 2.80 -9.46
N PHE A 214 14.46 1.89 -9.55
CA PHE A 214 14.29 1.04 -10.72
C PHE A 214 13.95 1.84 -11.99
N GLY A 215 13.04 2.81 -11.89
CA GLY A 215 12.69 3.69 -13.01
C GLY A 215 13.89 4.49 -13.54
N GLN A 216 14.72 5.04 -12.65
CA GLN A 216 15.95 5.75 -13.03
C GLN A 216 16.97 4.82 -13.70
N TRP A 217 17.12 3.59 -13.20
CA TRP A 217 17.98 2.59 -13.82
C TRP A 217 17.50 2.23 -15.24
N VAL A 218 16.20 1.97 -15.42
CA VAL A 218 15.62 1.68 -16.75
C VAL A 218 15.81 2.87 -17.71
N LYS A 219 15.63 4.10 -17.23
CA LYS A 219 15.75 5.32 -18.03
C LYS A 219 17.12 5.47 -18.70
N GLN A 220 18.19 4.93 -18.11
CA GLN A 220 19.53 4.95 -18.70
C GLN A 220 19.62 4.19 -20.03
N PHE A 221 18.69 3.26 -20.27
CA PHE A 221 18.64 2.44 -21.48
C PHE A 221 17.57 2.92 -22.47
N ILE A 222 16.72 3.88 -22.10
CA ILE A 222 15.70 4.44 -22.99
C ILE A 222 16.34 5.60 -23.75
N PRO A 223 16.45 5.53 -25.10
CA PRO A 223 16.98 6.63 -25.89
C PRO A 223 16.18 7.91 -25.61
N SER A 224 16.86 9.00 -25.27
CA SER A 224 16.24 10.32 -25.22
C SER A 224 15.70 10.64 -26.62
N ARG A 225 14.39 10.80 -26.72
CA ARG A 225 13.74 11.34 -27.93
C ARG A 225 14.14 12.79 -28.15
#